data_AF-A0A242MYU4-F1
#
_entry.id   AF-A0A242MYU4-F1
#
_cell.length_a   1.000
_cell.length_b   1.000
_cell.length_c   1.000
_cell.angle_alpha   90.00
_cell.angle_beta   90.00
_cell.angle_gamma   90.00
#
_symmetry.space_group_name_H-M   'P 1'
#
loop_
_entity.id
_entity.type
_entity.pdbx_description
1 polymer ?
#
loop_
_entity_poly.entity_id
_entity_poly.type
_entity_poly.pdbx_seq_one_letter_code
_entity_poly.pdbx_strand_id
1 'polypeptide(L)'
;MAVLEEAARRYAAVPGAAGCLVLEGTHCNDTTAHTAACAAHAAAEDMVRRYIAARHPGYAGHLTDFVSTTMAGLSAQSRNGHSLDRLLATARLAGLAVAQALSV
;
A
#
# COMPACT_ATOMS: atom_id res chain seq x y z
N MET A 1 -2.97 -1.66 -11.82
CA MET A 1 -3.73 -2.36 -10.76
C MET A 1 -4.67 -1.38 -10.08
N ALA A 2 -5.99 -1.59 -10.16
CA ALA A 2 -6.98 -0.63 -9.66
C ALA A 2 -6.81 -0.25 -8.18
N VAL A 3 -6.37 -1.20 -7.34
CA VAL A 3 -6.16 -0.96 -5.90
C VAL A 3 -5.06 0.07 -5.59
N LEU A 4 -3.99 0.13 -6.39
CA LEU A 4 -2.89 1.08 -6.17
C LEU A 4 -3.32 2.51 -6.53
N GLU A 5 -4.10 2.66 -7.60
CA GLU A 5 -4.65 3.96 -7.98
C GLU A 5 -5.71 4.43 -6.98
N GLU A 6 -6.51 3.52 -6.45
CA GLU A 6 -7.46 3.82 -5.37
C GLU A 6 -6.74 4.24 -4.08
N ALA A 7 -5.65 3.57 -3.72
CA ALA A 7 -4.81 3.97 -2.60
C ALA A 7 -4.26 5.40 -2.80
N ALA A 8 -3.74 5.72 -3.99
CA ALA A 8 -3.28 7.06 -4.33
C ALA A 8 -4.38 8.12 -4.17
N ARG A 9 -5.61 7.84 -4.65
CA ARG A 9 -6.76 8.74 -4.47
C ARG A 9 -7.09 8.96 -3.00
N ARG A 10 -7.12 7.90 -2.19
CA ARG A 10 -7.41 7.99 -0.76
C ARG A 10 -6.36 8.78 0.00
N TYR A 11 -5.08 8.57 -0.29
CA TYR A 11 -4.01 9.31 0.38
C TYR A 11 -3.99 10.79 0.03
N ALA A 12 -4.36 11.16 -1.20
CA ALA A 12 -4.43 12.55 -1.64
C ALA A 12 -5.74 13.26 -1.26
N ALA A 13 -6.75 12.53 -0.78
CA ALA A 13 -8.10 13.06 -0.58
C ALA A 13 -8.16 14.21 0.45
N VAL A 14 -7.26 14.19 1.43
CA VAL A 14 -7.20 15.20 2.49
C VAL A 14 -5.82 15.86 2.46
N PRO A 15 -5.71 17.09 1.92
CA PRO A 15 -4.48 17.85 1.96
C PRO A 15 -3.98 18.03 3.40
N GLY A 16 -2.69 17.75 3.63
CA GLY A 16 -2.08 17.89 4.96
C GLY A 16 -2.37 16.74 5.94
N ALA A 17 -3.05 15.67 5.52
CA ALA A 17 -3.19 14.48 6.35
C ALA A 17 -1.84 13.79 6.61
N ALA A 18 -1.72 13.14 7.76
CA ALA A 18 -0.55 12.35 8.15
C ALA A 18 -0.40 11.02 7.36
N GLY A 19 -1.13 10.83 6.27
CA GLY A 19 -1.13 9.58 5.50
C GLY A 19 -1.91 8.46 6.19
N CYS A 20 -1.46 7.21 6.02
CA CYS A 20 -2.15 6.04 6.53
C CYS A 20 -2.08 5.95 8.06
N LEU A 21 -3.24 5.98 8.73
CA LEU A 21 -3.34 5.81 10.17
C LEU A 21 -2.67 4.52 10.68
N VAL A 22 -2.76 3.44 9.92
CA VAL A 22 -2.14 2.16 10.28
C VAL A 22 -0.61 2.28 10.29
N LEU A 23 0.00 2.87 9.26
CA LEU A 23 1.46 3.02 9.17
C LEU A 23 2.00 4.01 10.22
N GLU A 24 1.26 5.06 10.53
CA GLU A 24 1.67 5.98 11.61
C GLU A 24 1.49 5.32 12.99
N GLY A 25 0.43 4.52 13.15
CA GLY A 25 0.19 3.73 14.35
C GLY A 25 1.31 2.72 14.63
N THR A 26 1.92 2.13 13.60
CA THR A 26 3.07 1.21 13.80
C THR A 26 4.32 1.92 14.34
N HIS A 27 4.40 3.25 14.26
CA HIS A 27 5.47 4.06 14.85
C HIS A 27 5.08 4.73 16.17
N CYS A 28 3.87 4.47 16.69
CA CYS A 28 3.35 5.11 17.88
C CYS A 28 4.01 4.56 19.16
N ASN A 29 4.19 5.43 20.17
CA ASN A 29 4.69 5.05 21.50
C ASN A 29 3.58 4.51 22.42
N ASP A 30 2.32 4.72 22.08
CA ASP A 30 1.21 4.10 22.80
C ASP A 30 1.12 2.62 22.42
N THR A 31 1.37 1.74 23.40
CA THR A 31 1.45 0.29 23.18
C THR A 31 0.15 -0.28 22.61
N THR A 32 -1.00 0.22 23.03
CA THR A 32 -2.31 -0.26 22.57
C THR A 32 -2.53 0.15 21.11
N ALA A 33 -2.25 1.41 20.77
CA ALA A 33 -2.34 1.90 19.40
C ALA A 33 -1.35 1.19 18.47
N HIS A 34 -0.10 1.01 18.91
CA HIS A 34 0.94 0.29 18.18
C HIS A 34 0.52 -1.16 17.89
N THR A 35 0.06 -1.88 18.91
CA THR A 35 -0.37 -3.28 18.76
C THR A 35 -1.55 -3.40 17.79
N ALA A 36 -2.55 -2.51 17.91
CA ALA A 36 -3.69 -2.49 17.02
C ALA A 36 -3.28 -2.18 15.57
N ALA A 37 -2.35 -1.25 15.37
CA ALA A 37 -1.83 -0.89 14.06
C ALA A 37 -1.02 -2.03 13.43
N CYS A 38 -0.14 -2.69 14.18
CA CYS A 38 0.60 -3.86 13.71
C CYS A 38 -0.33 -5.00 13.29
N ALA A 39 -1.37 -5.28 14.09
CA ALA A 39 -2.37 -6.29 13.76
C ALA A 39 -3.16 -5.92 12.49
N ALA A 40 -3.57 -4.65 12.34
CA ALA A 40 -4.25 -4.18 11.15
C ALA A 40 -3.36 -4.22 9.90
N HIS A 41 -2.07 -3.89 10.03
CA HIS A 41 -1.10 -3.97 8.94
C HIS A 41 -0.92 -5.41 8.46
N ALA A 42 -0.66 -6.33 9.39
CA ALA A 42 -0.52 -7.76 9.06
C ALA A 42 -1.78 -8.34 8.42
N ALA A 43 -2.97 -7.96 8.92
CA ALA A 43 -4.23 -8.38 8.31
C ALA A 43 -4.41 -7.84 6.88
N ALA A 44 -3.98 -6.61 6.61
CA ALA A 44 -4.02 -6.02 5.27
C ALA A 44 -3.08 -6.75 4.30
N GLU A 45 -1.85 -7.03 4.71
CA GLU A 45 -0.89 -7.80 3.90
C GLU A 45 -1.42 -9.21 3.62
N ASP A 46 -2.01 -9.87 4.62
CA ASP A 46 -2.55 -11.20 4.45
C ASP A 46 -3.77 -11.23 3.51
N MET A 47 -4.61 -10.18 3.50
CA MET A 47 -5.69 -10.04 2.53
C MET A 47 -5.15 -9.92 1.10
N VAL A 48 -4.11 -9.11 0.88
CA VAL A 48 -3.45 -8.97 -0.44
C VAL A 48 -2.85 -10.30 -0.87
N ARG A 49 -2.12 -10.97 0.03
CA ARG A 49 -1.50 -12.28 -0.22
C ARG A 49 -2.50 -13.34 -0.60
N ARG A 50 -3.62 -13.47 0.14
CA ARG A 50 -4.69 -14.41 -0.17
C ARG A 50 -5.33 -14.11 -1.53
N TYR A 51 -5.55 -12.84 -1.84
CA TYR A 51 -6.11 -12.42 -3.13
C TYR A 51 -5.20 -12.82 -4.31
N ILE A 52 -3.90 -12.62 -4.17
CA ILE A 52 -2.91 -12.99 -5.19
C ILE A 52 -2.79 -14.52 -5.25
N ALA A 53 -2.67 -15.20 -4.12
CA ALA A 53 -2.49 -16.65 -4.05
C ALA A 53 -3.62 -17.44 -4.71
N ALA A 54 -4.86 -16.93 -4.64
CA ALA A 54 -6.02 -17.53 -5.29
C ALA A 54 -5.91 -17.57 -6.83
N ARG A 55 -5.02 -16.77 -7.44
CA ARG A 55 -4.85 -16.65 -8.90
C ARG A 55 -3.45 -17.01 -9.37
N HIS A 56 -2.45 -16.62 -8.59
CA HIS A 56 -1.02 -16.71 -8.89
C HIS A 56 -0.26 -17.15 -7.63
N PRO A 57 -0.43 -18.41 -7.17
CA PRO A 57 0.14 -18.88 -5.90
C PRO A 57 1.67 -18.77 -5.83
N GLY A 58 2.37 -19.01 -6.94
CA GLY A 58 3.84 -18.88 -7.01
C GLY A 58 4.34 -17.45 -6.84
N TYR A 59 3.50 -16.45 -7.10
CA TYR A 59 3.86 -15.03 -7.05
C TYR A 59 3.38 -14.35 -5.76
N ALA A 60 2.64 -15.06 -4.91
CA ALA A 60 1.89 -14.49 -3.78
C ALA A 60 2.79 -13.77 -2.77
N GLY A 61 3.98 -14.30 -2.46
CA GLY A 61 4.91 -13.65 -1.52
C GLY A 61 5.43 -12.32 -2.08
N HIS A 62 6.27 -12.38 -3.10
CA HIS A 62 6.98 -11.21 -3.60
C HIS A 62 6.05 -10.12 -4.18
N LEU A 63 4.88 -10.48 -4.75
CA LEU A 63 3.91 -9.47 -5.19
C LEU A 63 3.20 -8.81 -4.02
N THR A 64 2.98 -9.52 -2.91
CA THR A 64 2.46 -8.90 -1.68
C THR A 64 3.46 -7.90 -1.14
N ASP A 65 4.74 -8.27 -1.06
CA ASP A 65 5.80 -7.38 -0.59
C ASP A 65 5.89 -6.12 -1.45
N PHE A 66 5.82 -6.28 -2.78
CA PHE A 66 5.85 -5.17 -3.72
C PHE A 66 4.63 -4.24 -3.58
N VAL A 67 3.42 -4.81 -3.46
CA VAL A 67 2.18 -4.04 -3.29
C VAL A 67 2.19 -3.31 -1.94
N SER A 68 2.56 -3.98 -0.85
CA SER A 68 2.66 -3.40 0.50
C SER A 68 3.65 -2.24 0.51
N THR A 69 4.86 -2.45 -0.03
CA THR A 69 5.90 -1.41 -0.18
C THR A 69 5.39 -0.22 -0.99
N THR A 70 4.71 -0.48 -2.11
CA THR A 70 4.15 0.58 -2.96
C THR A 70 3.09 1.40 -2.21
N MET A 71 2.18 0.75 -1.47
CA MET A 71 1.15 1.44 -0.69
C MET A 71 1.76 2.29 0.43
N ALA A 72 2.77 1.76 1.13
CA ALA A 72 3.51 2.52 2.15
C ALA A 72 4.22 3.73 1.54
N GLY A 73 4.87 3.56 0.39
CA GLY A 73 5.49 4.63 -0.36
C GLY A 73 4.48 5.72 -0.78
N LEU A 74 3.32 5.33 -1.33
CA LEU A 74 2.27 6.28 -1.71
C LEU A 74 1.76 7.08 -0.50
N SER A 75 1.55 6.42 0.64
CA SER A 75 1.18 7.08 1.91
C SER A 75 2.23 8.10 2.34
N ALA A 76 3.49 7.70 2.36
CA ALA A 76 4.60 8.57 2.76
C ALA A 76 4.78 9.76 1.81
N GLN A 77 4.66 9.54 0.50
CA GLN A 77 4.81 10.62 -0.47
C GLN A 77 3.62 11.60 -0.44
N SER A 78 2.41 11.12 -0.13
CA SER A 78 1.27 12.01 0.11
C SER A 78 1.54 12.95 1.29
N ARG A 79 2.07 12.43 2.41
CA ARG A 79 2.50 13.27 3.54
C ARG A 79 3.54 14.31 3.14
N ASN A 80 4.47 13.94 2.26
CA ASN A 80 5.50 14.84 1.76
C ASN A 80 4.97 15.87 0.73
N GLY A 81 3.64 15.95 0.53
CA GLY A 81 3.01 16.94 -0.33
C GLY A 81 3.01 16.58 -1.81
N HIS A 82 3.18 15.30 -2.17
CA HIS A 82 3.00 14.90 -3.56
C HIS A 82 1.54 15.08 -4.00
N SER A 83 1.35 15.69 -5.16
CA SER A 83 0.02 15.85 -5.76
C SER A 83 -0.59 14.49 -6.15
N LEU A 84 -1.91 14.47 -6.26
CA LEU A 84 -2.66 13.30 -6.74
C LEU A 84 -2.10 12.78 -8.06
N ASP A 85 -1.77 13.65 -9.02
CA ASP A 85 -1.23 13.24 -10.31
C ASP A 85 0.10 12.51 -10.19
N ARG A 86 0.99 12.98 -9.30
CA ARG A 86 2.27 12.30 -9.04
C ARG A 86 2.05 10.94 -8.39
N LEU A 87 1.12 10.82 -7.44
CA LEU A 87 0.79 9.56 -6.80
C LEU A 87 0.14 8.57 -7.79
N LEU A 88 -0.76 9.04 -8.65
CA LEU A 88 -1.37 8.23 -9.71
C LEU A 88 -0.34 7.75 -10.74
N ALA A 89 0.61 8.61 -11.13
CA ALA A 89 1.70 8.21 -12.02
C ALA A 89 2.53 7.07 -11.41
N THR A 90 2.90 7.18 -10.13
CA THR A 90 3.60 6.11 -9.40
C THR A 90 2.77 4.83 -9.32
N ALA A 91 1.48 4.93 -8.98
CA ALA A 91 0.58 3.78 -8.89
C ALA A 91 0.42 3.05 -10.24
N ARG A 92 0.38 3.80 -11.35
CA ARG A 92 0.31 3.25 -12.70
C ARG A 92 1.59 2.51 -13.09
N LEU A 93 2.76 3.10 -12.81
CA LEU A 93 4.06 2.45 -13.03
C LEU A 93 4.18 1.14 -12.24
N ALA A 94 3.80 1.15 -10.96
CA ALA A 94 3.76 -0.07 -10.16
C ALA A 94 2.76 -1.10 -10.72
N GLY A 95 1.62 -0.65 -11.24
CA GLY A 95 0.67 -1.51 -11.95
C GLY A 95 1.25 -2.21 -13.18
N LEU A 96 2.10 -1.53 -13.94
CA LEU A 96 2.82 -2.11 -15.07
C LEU A 96 3.86 -3.15 -14.60
N ALA A 97 4.58 -2.86 -13.52
CA ALA A 97 5.55 -3.80 -12.95
C ALA A 97 4.89 -5.11 -12.50
N VAL A 98 3.70 -5.04 -11.87
CA VAL A 98 2.94 -6.25 -11.51
C VAL A 98 2.48 -7.02 -12.75
N ALA A 99 1.96 -6.32 -13.76
CA ALA A 99 1.54 -6.96 -15.01
C ALA A 99 2.71 -7.67 -15.70
N GLN A 100 3.88 -7.04 -15.73
CA GLN A 100 5.10 -7.62 -16.25
C GLN A 100 5.51 -8.87 -15.46
N ALA A 101 5.50 -8.81 -14.13
CA ALA A 101 5.88 -9.94 -13.28
C ALA A 101 4.95 -11.15 -13.48
N LEU A 102 3.68 -10.94 -13.78
CA LEU A 102 2.70 -12.00 -14.06
C LEU A 102 2.71 -12.50 -15.51
N SER A 103 3.42 -11.82 -16.42
CA SER A 103 3.52 -12.19 -17.83
C SER A 103 4.72 -13.11 -18.13
N VAL A 104 5.57 -13.35 -17.11
CA VAL A 104 6.71 -14.29 -17.15
C VAL A 104 6.28 -15.61 -16.54
#